data_AF-A0A970LWB2-F1
#
_entry.id   AF-A0A970LWB2-F1
#
_cell.length_a   1.000
_cell.length_b   1.000
_cell.length_c   1.000
_cell.angle_alpha   90.00
_cell.angle_beta   90.00
_cell.angle_gamma   90.00
#
_symmetry.space_group_name_H-M   'P 1'
#
loop_
_entity.id
_entity.type
_entity.pdbx_description
1 polymer ?
#
loop_
_entity_poly.entity_id
_entity_poly.type
_entity_poly.pdbx_seq_one_letter_code
_entity_poly.pdbx_strand_id
1 'polypeptide(L)' 'MVVIRLTRGGAKKRPFYQIVVTDSRNARDGR' A
#
# COMPACT_ATOMS: atom_id res chain seq x y z
N MET A 1 6.05 -13.81 0.21
CA MET A 1 5.33 -14.10 1.48
C MET A 1 4.22 -13.09 1.60
N VAL A 2 3.02 -13.50 2.02
CA VAL A 2 1.91 -12.58 2.24
C VAL A 2 2.18 -11.74 3.49
N VAL A 3 2.12 -10.43 3.34
CA VAL A 3 2.38 -9.45 4.40
C VAL A 3 1.22 -8.47 4.51
N ILE A 4 0.98 -7.99 5.72
CA ILE A 4 0.08 -6.87 5.97
C ILE A 4 0.91 -5.59 5.82
N ARG A 5 0.52 -4.69 4.90
CA ARG A 5 1.22 -3.43 4.66
C ARG A 5 0.26 -2.29 4.39
N LEU A 6 0.78 -1.06 4.42
CA LEU A 6 0.05 0.15 4.08
C LEU A 6 0.28 0.52 2.61
N THR A 7 -0.79 0.65 1.83
CA THR A 7 -0.73 1.25 0.49
C THR A 7 -0.87 2.77 0.63
N ARG A 8 -0.12 3.54 -0.17
CA ARG A 8 -0.17 5.00 -0.12
C ARG A 8 -1.03 5.53 -1.25
N GLY A 9 -2.08 6.26 -0.89
CA GLY A 9 -2.86 7.07 -1.83
C GLY A 9 -2.88 8.55 -1.45
N GLY A 10 -3.62 9.34 -2.21
CA GLY A 10 -3.87 10.76 -1.95
C GLY A 10 -3.01 11.69 -2.78
N ALA A 11 -2.97 12.96 -2.38
CA ALA A 11 -2.30 14.03 -3.11
C ALA A 11 -1.02 14.49 -2.38
N LYS A 12 -0.23 15.34 -3.05
CA LYS A 12 0.94 15.99 -2.43
C LYS A 12 0.49 16.74 -1.18
N LYS A 13 1.19 16.52 -0.05
CA LYS A 13 0.86 17.04 1.30
C LYS A 13 -0.47 16.54 1.89
N ARG A 14 -1.17 15.57 1.28
CA ARG A 14 -2.40 14.94 1.81
C ARG A 14 -2.43 13.43 1.51
N PRO A 15 -1.55 12.63 2.14
CA PRO A 15 -1.56 11.18 1.95
C PRO A 15 -2.70 10.52 2.73
N PHE A 16 -3.26 9.46 2.18
CA PHE A 16 -4.08 8.49 2.90
C PHE A 16 -3.44 7.11 2.82
N TYR A 17 -3.71 6.26 3.81
CA TYR A 17 -3.17 4.91 3.88
C TYR A 17 -4.30 3.89 4.04
N GLN A 18 -4.19 2.76 3.36
CA GLN A 18 -5.11 1.62 3.52
C GLN A 18 -4.32 0.40 3.98
N ILE A 19 -4.90 -0.38 4.88
CA ILE A 19 -4.35 -1.66 5.32
C ILE A 19 -4.67 -2.69 4.23
N VAL A 20 -3.63 -3.29 3.65
CA VAL A 20 -3.76 -4.28 2.57
C VAL A 20 -2.94 -5.51 2.91
N VAL A 21 -3.51 -6.68 2.59
CA VAL A 21 -2.83 -7.98 2.70
C VAL A 21 -2.41 -8.40 1.30
N THR A 22 -1.11 -8.43 1.02
CA THR A 22 -0.58 -8.75 -0.31
C THR A 22 0.78 -9.43 -0.25
N ASP A 23 1.18 -10.12 -1.31
CA ASP A 23 2.50 -10.73 -1.37
C ASP A 23 3.60 -9.65 -1.41
N SER A 24 4.68 -9.88 -0.69
CA SER A 24 5.82 -8.96 -0.56
C SER A 24 6.47 -8.57 -1.89
N ARG A 25 6.27 -9.35 -2.97
CA ARG A 25 6.79 -9.07 -4.31
C ARG A 25 5.99 -8.01 -5.07
N ASN A 26 4.77 -7.68 -4.63
CA ASN A 26 3.90 -6.74 -5.34
C ASN A 26 4.33 -5.29 -5.09
N ALA A 27 4.21 -4.40 -6.08
CA ALA A 27 4.53 -2.97 -5.95
C ALA A 27 3.67 -2.29 -4.87
N ARG A 28 4.24 -1.40 -4.05
CA ARG A 28 3.58 -0.82 -2.86
C ARG A 28 2.21 -0.19 -3.14
N ASP A 29 2.12 0.53 -4.26
CA ASP A 29 0.92 1.28 -4.66
C ASP A 29 0.21 0.60 -5.86
N GLY A 30 0.62 -0.64 -6.18
CA GLY A 30 0.00 -1.49 -7.21
C GLY A 30 -1.18 -2.30 -6.66
N ARG A 31 -1.85 -3.04 -7.56
CA ARG A 31 -3.03 -3.85 -7.26
C ARG A 31 -2.79 -4.88 -6.15
#